data_AF-C5KNX0-F1
#
_entry.id   AF-C5KNX0-F1
#
_cell.length_a   1.000
_cell.length_b   1.000
_cell.length_c   1.000
_cell.angle_alpha   90.00
_cell.angle_beta   90.00
_cell.angle_gamma   90.00
#
_symmetry.space_group_name_H-M   'P 1'
#
loop_
_entity.id
_entity.type
_entity.pdbx_description
1 polymer ?
#
loop_
_entity_poly.entity_id
_entity_poly.type
_entity_poly.pdbx_seq_one_letter_code
_entity_poly.pdbx_strand_id
1 'polypeptide(L)'
;MAHRSFNTDTTMPGSYTYENSLYMYTQRILARYGINDVASSRGSSVVPIDHGENGCRGVIVDNKRFTDTERAMLESIAAHSAEDLDCDITFIRWERYTFEEQLKIFSEANVYISGVGTGITRSHFIKPGGVVVNLGEMDRYGTPPRLQPGYKDVQFAVGSPHLNALYYPMKLLNMYGELQQEAVRNLVRQAVQLVRRGFPIPRPLKDGLAPTGLAMVEYCEASPEACEDLGGQLSVEEVAGNS
;
A
#
# COMPACT_ATOMS: atom_id res chain seq x y z
N MET A 1 -13.37 7.40 -4.37
CA MET A 1 -13.09 5.98 -4.17
C MET A 1 -12.31 5.49 -5.37
N ALA A 2 -11.03 5.16 -5.19
CA ALA A 2 -10.20 4.55 -6.22
C ALA A 2 -10.23 3.03 -6.00
N HIS A 3 -11.23 2.37 -6.59
CA HIS A 3 -11.38 0.93 -6.56
C HIS A 3 -11.18 0.41 -7.97
N ARG A 4 -10.14 -0.41 -8.20
CA ARG A 4 -10.10 -1.29 -9.37
C ARG A 4 -10.96 -2.50 -8.99
N SER A 5 -12.21 -2.53 -9.47
CA SER A 5 -13.11 -3.67 -9.25
C SER A 5 -12.70 -4.84 -10.12
N PHE A 6 -12.86 -6.06 -9.60
CA PHE A 6 -12.72 -7.30 -10.38
C PHE A 6 -13.95 -7.58 -11.26
N ASN A 7 -15.09 -6.99 -10.92
CA ASN A 7 -16.29 -7.00 -11.76
C ASN A 7 -16.30 -5.70 -12.59
N THR A 8 -16.05 -5.82 -13.88
CA THR A 8 -16.01 -4.69 -14.82
C THR A 8 -17.37 -4.02 -14.98
N ASP A 9 -18.45 -4.78 -14.88
CA ASP A 9 -19.82 -4.32 -15.17
C ASP A 9 -20.41 -3.45 -14.05
N THR A 10 -19.84 -3.52 -12.85
CA THR A 10 -20.23 -2.69 -11.69
C THR A 10 -19.35 -1.47 -11.49
N THR A 11 -18.41 -1.21 -12.41
CA THR A 11 -17.60 0.01 -12.37
C THR A 11 -18.31 1.17 -13.06
N MET A 12 -18.16 2.37 -12.51
CA MET A 12 -18.72 3.58 -13.12
C MET A 12 -18.16 3.75 -14.56
N PRO A 13 -19.01 4.10 -15.54
CA PRO A 13 -18.57 4.49 -16.87
C PRO A 13 -17.50 5.59 -16.77
N GLY A 14 -16.31 5.35 -17.33
CA GLY A 14 -15.14 6.25 -17.22
C GLY A 14 -14.08 5.82 -16.18
N SER A 15 -14.28 4.72 -15.46
CA SER A 15 -13.24 4.06 -14.64
C SER A 15 -12.12 3.37 -15.45
N TYR A 16 -12.23 3.39 -16.78
CA TYR A 16 -11.34 2.69 -17.71
C TYR A 16 -10.16 3.52 -18.24
N THR A 17 -10.13 4.84 -17.99
CA THR A 17 -9.03 5.76 -18.35
C THR A 17 -8.16 6.15 -17.14
N TYR A 18 -8.22 5.34 -16.08
CA TYR A 18 -8.01 5.69 -14.66
C TYR A 18 -6.58 5.50 -14.12
N GLU A 19 -5.58 5.29 -14.97
CA GLU A 19 -4.22 4.94 -14.49
C GLU A 19 -3.61 6.03 -13.58
N ASN A 20 -4.09 7.28 -13.71
CA ASN A 20 -3.54 8.42 -13.00
C ASN A 20 -4.55 9.13 -12.06
N SER A 21 -5.73 8.59 -11.78
CA SER A 21 -6.74 9.32 -10.98
C SER A 21 -6.28 9.61 -9.54
N LEU A 22 -5.73 8.60 -8.86
CA LEU A 22 -5.19 8.74 -7.50
C LEU A 22 -3.89 9.56 -7.51
N TYR A 23 -3.10 9.46 -8.58
CA TYR A 23 -1.97 10.36 -8.81
C TYR A 23 -2.43 11.82 -8.93
N MET A 24 -3.41 12.14 -9.79
CA MET A 24 -3.94 13.50 -9.98
C MET A 24 -4.58 14.05 -8.71
N TYR A 25 -5.29 13.20 -7.95
CA TYR A 25 -5.81 13.56 -6.63
C TYR A 25 -4.66 13.96 -5.69
N THR A 26 -3.60 13.15 -5.63
CA THR A 26 -2.37 13.43 -4.86
C THR A 26 -1.75 14.75 -5.27
N GLN A 27 -1.53 14.97 -6.56
CA GLN A 27 -0.91 16.20 -7.08
C GLN A 27 -1.70 17.45 -6.70
N ARG A 28 -3.03 17.40 -6.72
CA ARG A 28 -3.89 18.52 -6.30
C ARG A 28 -3.77 18.82 -4.81
N ILE A 29 -3.65 17.79 -3.97
CA ILE A 29 -3.42 17.98 -2.53
C ILE A 29 -2.03 18.60 -2.33
N LEU A 30 -0.98 18.02 -2.91
CA LEU A 30 0.39 18.56 -2.77
C LEU A 30 0.47 20.01 -3.25
N ALA A 31 -0.19 20.35 -4.36
CA ALA A 31 -0.26 21.72 -4.84
C ALA A 31 -1.03 22.66 -3.89
N ARG A 32 -2.10 22.19 -3.24
CA ARG A 32 -2.83 22.97 -2.24
C ARG A 32 -1.97 23.33 -1.03
N TYR A 33 -1.02 22.48 -0.67
CA TYR A 33 -0.05 22.72 0.40
C TYR A 33 1.25 23.37 -0.08
N GLY A 34 1.33 23.83 -1.34
CA GLY A 34 2.51 24.50 -1.88
C GLY A 34 3.74 23.60 -2.05
N ILE A 35 3.57 22.29 -1.97
CA ILE A 35 4.65 21.30 -2.15
C ILE A 35 4.99 21.15 -3.64
N ASN A 36 3.95 21.09 -4.50
CA ASN A 36 4.09 21.01 -5.95
C ASN A 36 3.49 22.23 -6.64
N ASP A 37 3.93 22.53 -7.86
CA ASP A 37 3.33 23.58 -8.66
C ASP A 37 1.91 23.17 -9.13
N VAL A 38 0.96 24.10 -9.07
CA VAL A 38 -0.40 23.93 -9.60
C VAL A 38 -0.39 23.52 -11.07
N ALA A 39 0.58 23.99 -11.88
CA ALA A 39 0.71 23.59 -13.28
C ALA A 39 0.96 22.07 -13.43
N SER A 40 1.79 21.48 -12.56
CA SER A 40 2.06 20.04 -12.54
C SER A 40 0.84 19.19 -12.16
N SER A 41 -0.14 19.78 -11.47
CA SER A 41 -1.37 19.10 -11.00
C SER A 41 -2.50 19.03 -12.04
N ARG A 42 -2.34 19.66 -13.23
CA ARG A 42 -3.44 19.90 -14.17
C ARG A 42 -3.30 19.30 -15.57
N GLY A 43 -2.18 18.69 -15.97
CA GLY A 43 -1.98 18.49 -17.42
C GLY A 43 -1.08 17.37 -17.95
N SER A 44 -0.40 16.56 -17.13
CA SER A 44 0.46 15.51 -17.69
C SER A 44 -0.23 14.15 -17.68
N SER A 45 -0.43 13.56 -18.86
CA SER A 45 -0.75 12.12 -18.99
C SER A 45 0.43 11.23 -18.59
N VAL A 46 1.65 11.79 -18.58
CA VAL A 46 2.88 11.10 -18.21
C VAL A 46 3.16 11.29 -16.73
N VAL A 47 3.31 10.19 -16.01
CA VAL A 47 3.68 10.18 -14.60
C VAL A 47 5.21 10.22 -14.49
N PRO A 48 5.80 11.23 -13.83
CA PRO A 48 7.25 11.32 -13.67
C PRO A 48 7.72 10.28 -12.66
N ILE A 49 8.43 9.26 -13.15
CA ILE A 49 8.94 8.16 -12.34
C ILE A 49 10.25 8.61 -11.68
N ASP A 50 10.41 8.31 -10.38
CA ASP A 50 11.64 8.53 -9.64
C ASP A 50 12.27 7.19 -9.26
N HIS A 51 13.44 6.90 -9.82
CA HIS A 51 14.21 5.68 -9.57
C HIS A 51 15.18 5.79 -8.38
N GLY A 52 15.02 6.80 -7.53
CA GLY A 52 15.93 7.07 -6.41
C GLY A 52 17.30 7.61 -6.84
N GLU A 53 17.39 8.22 -8.03
CA GLU A 53 18.64 8.72 -8.63
C GLU A 53 19.32 9.81 -7.76
N ASN A 54 18.52 10.57 -7.00
CA ASN A 54 18.98 11.59 -6.06
C ASN A 54 19.09 11.06 -4.62
N GLY A 55 19.27 9.74 -4.46
CA GLY A 55 19.23 9.03 -3.19
C GLY A 55 17.83 8.52 -2.86
N CYS A 56 17.76 7.27 -2.36
CA CYS A 56 16.51 6.68 -1.91
C CYS A 56 16.10 7.29 -0.57
N ARG A 57 14.84 7.72 -0.48
CA ARG A 57 14.20 8.12 0.78
C ARG A 57 13.07 7.16 1.10
N GLY A 58 12.86 6.87 2.36
CA GLY A 58 11.74 6.06 2.80
C GLY A 58 11.10 6.59 4.07
N VAL A 59 9.95 6.01 4.38
CA VAL A 59 9.22 6.35 5.59
C VAL A 59 8.62 5.09 6.19
N ILE A 60 8.82 4.91 7.50
CA ILE A 60 8.05 3.98 8.30
C ILE A 60 7.04 4.79 9.10
N VAL A 61 5.76 4.47 8.92
CA VAL A 61 4.67 5.20 9.55
C VAL A 61 4.10 4.36 10.68
N ASP A 62 4.19 4.90 11.90
CA ASP A 62 3.70 4.25 13.11
C ASP A 62 2.22 3.89 12.97
N ASN A 63 1.85 2.81 13.63
CA ASN A 63 0.53 2.25 13.60
C ASN A 63 0.14 1.81 15.01
N LYS A 64 -1.10 2.11 15.41
CA LYS A 64 -1.64 1.68 16.71
C LYS A 64 -1.60 0.16 16.95
N ARG A 65 -1.46 -0.62 15.87
CA ARG A 65 -1.38 -2.08 15.89
C ARG A 65 0.01 -2.62 16.23
N PHE A 66 1.05 -1.80 16.09
CA PHE A 66 2.39 -2.22 16.48
C PHE A 66 2.48 -2.35 18.00
N THR A 67 3.20 -3.35 18.46
CA THR A 67 3.63 -3.45 19.86
C THR A 67 4.80 -2.49 20.12
N ASP A 68 5.11 -2.22 21.39
CA ASP A 68 6.27 -1.37 21.71
C ASP A 68 7.60 -1.99 21.28
N THR A 69 7.69 -3.32 21.31
CA THR A 69 8.82 -4.09 20.79
C THR A 69 8.98 -3.88 19.28
N GLU A 70 7.87 -3.98 18.53
CA GLU A 70 7.88 -3.75 17.08
C GLU A 70 8.23 -2.30 16.75
N ARG A 71 7.72 -1.32 17.51
CA ARG A 71 8.09 0.09 17.34
C ARG A 71 9.59 0.30 17.55
N ALA A 72 10.16 -0.23 18.63
CA ALA A 72 11.59 -0.11 18.89
C ALA A 72 12.44 -0.75 17.78
N MET A 73 12.01 -1.91 17.27
CA MET A 73 12.64 -2.57 16.13
C MET A 73 12.56 -1.72 14.85
N LEU A 74 11.40 -1.16 14.54
CA LEU A 74 11.19 -0.32 13.35
C LEU A 74 11.96 1.01 13.44
N GLU A 75 12.02 1.62 14.62
CA GLU A 75 12.85 2.80 14.89
C GLU A 75 14.34 2.48 14.71
N SER A 76 14.78 1.31 15.18
CA SER A 76 16.16 0.84 14.97
C SER A 76 16.47 0.62 13.49
N ILE A 77 15.55 0.02 12.72
CA ILE A 77 15.71 -0.13 11.25
C ILE A 77 15.81 1.25 10.59
N ALA A 78 14.96 2.20 10.96
CA ALA A 78 15.01 3.56 10.41
C ALA A 78 16.35 4.24 10.71
N ALA A 79 16.83 4.17 11.96
CA ALA A 79 18.06 4.83 12.40
C ALA A 79 19.32 4.36 11.66
N HIS A 80 19.37 3.11 11.20
CA HIS A 80 20.52 2.53 10.50
C HIS A 80 20.28 2.32 9.00
N SER A 81 19.13 2.77 8.49
CA SER A 81 18.67 2.49 7.12
C SER A 81 19.60 2.98 6.02
N ALA A 82 20.21 4.16 6.19
CA ALA A 82 21.12 4.73 5.20
C ALA A 82 22.35 3.84 4.97
N GLU A 83 22.90 3.23 6.02
CA GLU A 83 24.06 2.35 5.95
C GLU A 83 23.66 0.92 5.53
N ASP A 84 22.61 0.38 6.16
CA ASP A 84 22.24 -1.04 6.02
C ASP A 84 21.43 -1.37 4.76
N LEU A 85 20.66 -0.39 4.29
CA LEU A 85 19.64 -0.57 3.25
C LEU A 85 19.84 0.37 2.07
N ASP A 86 20.82 1.28 2.15
CA ASP A 86 21.13 2.25 1.09
C ASP A 86 19.88 3.09 0.70
N CYS A 87 19.14 3.48 1.74
CA CYS A 87 17.95 4.33 1.67
C CYS A 87 17.74 5.05 3.01
N ASP A 88 17.57 6.37 3.00
CA ASP A 88 17.35 7.16 4.20
C ASP A 88 15.88 7.08 4.64
N ILE A 89 15.60 6.31 5.69
CA ILE A 89 14.25 6.01 6.16
C ILE A 89 13.96 6.75 7.47
N THR A 90 12.92 7.58 7.45
CA THR A 90 12.42 8.26 8.65
C THR A 90 11.29 7.47 9.31
N PHE A 91 11.33 7.29 10.63
CA PHE A 91 10.20 6.77 11.41
C PHE A 91 9.29 7.91 11.87
N ILE A 92 8.02 7.89 11.46
CA ILE A 92 7.03 8.93 11.81
C ILE A 92 6.05 8.39 12.84
N ARG A 93 6.00 9.06 13.99
CA ARG A 93 4.87 8.97 14.94
C ARG A 93 3.90 10.11 14.68
N TRP A 94 2.65 9.77 14.36
CA TRP A 94 1.65 10.70 13.80
C TRP A 94 1.43 11.96 14.64
N GLU A 95 1.46 11.82 15.96
CA GLU A 95 1.23 12.87 16.92
C GLU A 95 2.35 13.91 16.99
N ARG A 96 3.52 13.61 16.42
CA ARG A 96 4.71 14.47 16.47
C ARG A 96 4.86 15.40 15.26
N TYR A 97 4.02 15.25 14.24
CA TYR A 97 4.11 16.00 13.00
C TYR A 97 2.74 16.55 12.62
N THR A 98 2.71 17.78 12.12
CA THR A 98 1.54 18.33 11.45
C THR A 98 1.23 17.55 10.17
N PHE A 99 0.01 17.69 9.65
CA PHE A 99 -0.34 17.03 8.39
C PHE A 99 0.52 17.53 7.21
N GLU A 100 0.86 18.83 7.19
CA GLU A 100 1.70 19.42 6.15
C GLU A 100 3.13 18.87 6.17
N GLU A 101 3.75 18.76 7.34
CA GLU A 101 5.07 18.13 7.49
C GLU A 101 5.06 16.67 7.03
N GLN A 102 4.01 15.93 7.39
CA GLN A 102 3.84 14.55 6.94
C GLN A 102 3.72 14.47 5.41
N LEU A 103 2.92 15.35 4.79
CA LEU A 103 2.80 15.40 3.33
C LEU A 103 4.16 15.66 2.65
N LYS A 104 4.95 16.58 3.20
CA LYS A 104 6.29 16.87 2.67
C LYS A 104 7.19 15.64 2.74
N ILE A 105 7.25 14.97 3.89
CA ILE A 105 8.06 13.75 4.04
C ILE A 105 7.59 12.66 3.07
N PHE A 106 6.27 12.45 2.95
CA PHE A 106 5.72 11.45 2.04
C PHE A 106 6.04 11.79 0.58
N SER A 107 5.88 13.05 0.15
CA SER A 107 6.16 13.47 -1.24
C SER A 107 7.61 13.30 -1.66
N GLU A 108 8.53 13.23 -0.71
CA GLU A 108 9.95 13.02 -0.97
C GLU A 108 10.35 11.54 -0.92
N ALA A 109 9.50 10.66 -0.37
CA ALA A 109 9.79 9.25 -0.19
C ALA A 109 9.61 8.42 -1.48
N ASN A 110 10.45 7.41 -1.64
CA ASN A 110 10.34 6.33 -2.63
C ASN A 110 9.77 5.05 -2.00
N VAL A 111 10.03 4.81 -0.71
CA VAL A 111 9.56 3.62 0.00
C VAL A 111 8.61 4.01 1.13
N TYR A 112 7.43 3.40 1.19
CA TYR A 112 6.43 3.64 2.24
C TYR A 112 6.15 2.36 3.02
N ILE A 113 6.39 2.34 4.33
CA ILE A 113 6.25 1.15 5.16
C ILE A 113 5.20 1.41 6.25
N SER A 114 4.17 0.57 6.35
CA SER A 114 3.26 0.59 7.50
C SER A 114 2.48 -0.73 7.61
N GLY A 115 1.80 -0.92 8.73
CA GLY A 115 0.80 -1.98 8.92
C GLY A 115 -0.58 -1.55 8.45
N VAL A 116 -1.53 -2.48 8.49
CA VAL A 116 -2.91 -2.23 8.08
C VAL A 116 -3.57 -1.10 8.89
N GLY A 117 -4.48 -0.34 8.28
CA GLY A 117 -5.24 0.73 8.95
C GLY A 117 -4.99 2.11 8.36
N THR A 118 -5.17 3.15 9.18
CA THR A 118 -4.95 4.56 8.78
C THR A 118 -3.50 4.84 8.41
N GLY A 119 -2.54 4.06 8.94
CA GLY A 119 -1.13 4.07 8.55
C GLY A 119 -0.96 3.97 7.04
N ILE A 120 -1.42 2.87 6.44
CA ILE A 120 -1.17 2.57 5.03
C ILE A 120 -1.96 3.46 4.03
N THR A 121 -2.97 4.22 4.49
CA THR A 121 -3.84 4.98 3.57
C THR A 121 -3.17 6.16 2.89
N ARG A 122 -2.01 6.60 3.39
CA ARG A 122 -1.25 7.73 2.85
C ARG A 122 -0.12 7.33 1.90
N SER A 123 0.00 6.04 1.60
CA SER A 123 1.00 5.51 0.66
C SER A 123 0.96 6.13 -0.73
N HIS A 124 -0.20 6.62 -1.18
CA HIS A 124 -0.36 7.30 -2.48
C HIS A 124 0.33 8.67 -2.57
N PHE A 125 0.82 9.23 -1.46
CA PHE A 125 1.56 10.49 -1.46
C PHE A 125 3.04 10.35 -1.83
N ILE A 126 3.57 9.13 -1.93
CA ILE A 126 4.97 8.92 -2.29
C ILE A 126 5.23 9.16 -3.78
N LYS A 127 6.50 9.30 -4.13
CA LYS A 127 6.91 9.52 -5.51
C LYS A 127 6.43 8.36 -6.42
N PRO A 128 6.00 8.67 -7.65
CA PRO A 128 5.75 7.61 -8.63
C PRO A 128 7.00 6.79 -8.92
N GLY A 129 6.83 5.49 -9.18
CA GLY A 129 7.93 4.51 -9.11
C GLY A 129 8.23 4.02 -7.71
N GLY A 130 7.56 4.57 -6.69
CA GLY A 130 7.72 4.18 -5.31
C GLY A 130 7.10 2.81 -4.97
N VAL A 131 7.52 2.26 -3.84
CA VAL A 131 7.12 0.93 -3.37
C VAL A 131 6.50 1.02 -1.98
N VAL A 132 5.33 0.41 -1.83
CA VAL A 132 4.59 0.33 -0.57
C VAL A 132 4.84 -1.02 0.07
N VAL A 133 5.40 -1.03 1.27
CA VAL A 133 5.59 -2.22 2.10
C VAL A 133 4.45 -2.30 3.12
N ASN A 134 3.55 -3.27 2.92
CA ASN A 134 2.46 -3.55 3.85
C ASN A 134 2.87 -4.66 4.82
N LEU A 135 3.00 -4.30 6.10
CA LEU A 135 3.41 -5.20 7.18
C LEU A 135 2.30 -6.13 7.66
N GLY A 136 1.06 -5.96 7.16
CA GLY A 136 -0.09 -6.77 7.53
C GLY A 136 -0.62 -6.45 8.94
N GLU A 137 -1.58 -7.26 9.38
CA GLU A 137 -2.03 -7.38 10.77
C GLU A 137 -2.50 -8.82 11.05
N MET A 138 -2.59 -9.17 12.33
CA MET A 138 -3.29 -10.38 12.77
C MET A 138 -4.70 -10.01 13.22
N ASP A 139 -5.68 -10.31 12.37
CA ASP A 139 -7.08 -10.13 12.69
C ASP A 139 -7.58 -11.24 13.63
N ARG A 140 -8.54 -10.89 14.49
CA ARG A 140 -9.20 -11.85 15.39
C ARG A 140 -10.64 -12.03 14.94
N TYR A 141 -11.01 -13.26 14.58
CA TYR A 141 -12.35 -13.60 14.10
C TYR A 141 -13.01 -14.67 14.97
N GLY A 142 -14.31 -14.48 15.24
CA GLY A 142 -15.17 -15.47 15.90
C GLY A 142 -14.94 -15.65 17.41
N THR A 143 -15.71 -16.58 17.97
CA THR A 143 -15.63 -17.02 19.37
C THR A 143 -15.60 -18.55 19.41
N PRO A 144 -14.51 -19.21 19.86
CA PRO A 144 -13.26 -18.62 20.33
C PRO A 144 -12.46 -17.92 19.21
N PRO A 145 -11.59 -16.95 19.55
CA PRO A 145 -10.90 -16.13 18.56
C PRO A 145 -9.94 -16.98 17.72
N ARG A 146 -10.15 -16.96 16.40
CA ARG A 146 -9.21 -17.44 15.40
C ARG A 146 -8.38 -16.27 14.92
N LEU A 147 -7.07 -16.45 14.86
CA LEU A 147 -6.18 -15.44 14.29
C LEU A 147 -6.06 -15.67 12.79
N GLN A 148 -6.34 -14.64 12.01
CA GLN A 148 -6.13 -14.67 10.57
C GLN A 148 -5.24 -13.50 10.16
N PRO A 149 -4.14 -13.77 9.45
CA PRO A 149 -3.33 -12.70 8.91
C PRO A 149 -4.11 -11.97 7.79
N GLY A 150 -4.17 -10.64 7.86
CA GLY A 150 -4.82 -9.79 6.87
C GLY A 150 -3.93 -8.64 6.38
N TYR A 151 -4.03 -8.32 5.09
CA TYR A 151 -3.45 -7.10 4.50
C TYR A 151 -4.51 -6.00 4.28
N LYS A 152 -5.79 -6.36 4.48
CA LYS A 152 -7.02 -5.59 4.22
C LYS A 152 -6.88 -4.71 2.99
N ASP A 153 -6.74 -5.38 1.85
CA ASP A 153 -6.23 -4.87 0.59
C ASP A 153 -6.44 -3.37 0.35
N VAL A 154 -5.36 -2.67 0.65
CA VAL A 154 -4.65 -1.58 -0.01
C VAL A 154 -5.31 -0.95 -1.26
N GLN A 155 -6.52 -0.40 -1.12
CA GLN A 155 -7.14 0.47 -2.14
C GLN A 155 -6.15 1.51 -2.73
N PHE A 156 -5.18 1.96 -1.92
CA PHE A 156 -4.24 3.00 -2.31
C PHE A 156 -3.02 2.50 -3.11
N ALA A 157 -2.49 1.30 -2.85
CA ALA A 157 -1.35 0.77 -3.62
C ALA A 157 -1.83 -0.05 -4.83
N VAL A 158 -2.87 -0.89 -4.65
CA VAL A 158 -3.52 -1.63 -5.75
C VAL A 158 -4.14 -0.64 -6.74
N GLY A 159 -4.82 0.39 -6.23
CA GLY A 159 -5.45 1.45 -7.02
C GLY A 159 -4.48 2.51 -7.57
N SER A 160 -3.19 2.46 -7.22
CA SER A 160 -2.13 3.32 -7.77
C SER A 160 -1.19 2.51 -8.66
N PRO A 161 -1.45 2.42 -9.97
CA PRO A 161 -0.58 1.65 -10.88
C PRO A 161 0.78 2.32 -11.13
N HIS A 162 1.00 3.53 -10.62
CA HIS A 162 2.30 4.19 -10.61
C HIS A 162 3.15 3.83 -9.38
N LEU A 163 2.61 3.05 -8.45
CA LEU A 163 3.34 2.51 -7.29
C LEU A 163 3.54 1.00 -7.46
N ASN A 164 4.31 0.36 -6.59
CA ASN A 164 4.32 -1.09 -6.41
C ASN A 164 4.01 -1.45 -4.95
N ALA A 165 3.73 -2.72 -4.66
CA ALA A 165 3.42 -3.19 -3.33
C ALA A 165 4.20 -4.47 -2.99
N LEU A 166 4.76 -4.51 -1.78
CA LEU A 166 5.36 -5.69 -1.18
C LEU A 166 4.67 -5.99 0.15
N TYR A 167 4.59 -7.26 0.50
CA TYR A 167 3.77 -7.75 1.60
C TYR A 167 4.60 -8.59 2.56
N TYR A 168 4.49 -8.30 3.86
CA TYR A 168 5.20 -9.06 4.87
C TYR A 168 4.72 -10.51 4.92
N PRO A 169 5.60 -11.54 4.97
CA PRO A 169 5.18 -12.93 4.84
C PRO A 169 4.26 -13.38 5.98
N MET A 170 2.98 -13.67 5.68
CA MET A 170 2.00 -14.07 6.69
C MET A 170 2.36 -15.34 7.45
N LYS A 171 3.10 -16.26 6.83
CA LYS A 171 3.59 -17.47 7.51
C LYS A 171 4.46 -17.12 8.72
N LEU A 172 5.28 -16.06 8.62
CA LEU A 172 6.12 -15.61 9.73
C LEU A 172 5.27 -14.96 10.81
N LEU A 173 4.33 -14.09 10.43
CA LEU A 173 3.44 -13.44 11.40
C LEU A 173 2.58 -14.47 12.16
N ASN A 174 2.10 -15.52 11.49
CA ASN A 174 1.35 -16.61 12.11
C ASN A 174 2.21 -17.48 13.04
N MET A 175 3.49 -17.69 12.68
CA MET A 175 4.40 -18.54 13.47
C MET A 175 4.90 -17.86 14.74
N TYR A 176 5.25 -16.58 14.64
CA TYR A 176 5.90 -15.83 15.73
C TYR A 176 4.93 -14.91 16.48
N GLY A 177 3.77 -14.57 15.89
CA GLY A 177 2.82 -13.64 16.47
C GLY A 177 3.24 -12.16 16.41
N GLU A 178 4.43 -11.87 15.88
CA GLU A 178 5.02 -10.53 15.80
C GLU A 178 5.93 -10.40 14.57
N LEU A 179 6.23 -9.16 14.18
CA LEU A 179 7.17 -8.85 13.11
C LEU A 179 8.61 -9.27 13.45
N GLN A 180 9.26 -9.93 12.52
CA GLN A 180 10.65 -10.37 12.64
C GLN A 180 11.57 -9.37 11.93
N GLN A 181 12.55 -8.83 12.66
CA GLN A 181 13.43 -7.76 12.19
C GLN A 181 14.08 -8.06 10.84
N GLU A 182 14.69 -9.24 10.69
CA GLU A 182 15.37 -9.62 9.43
C GLU A 182 14.40 -9.78 8.26
N ALA A 183 13.17 -10.24 8.51
CA ALA A 183 12.15 -10.29 7.47
C ALA A 183 11.72 -8.89 7.02
N VAL A 184 11.58 -7.94 7.96
CA VAL A 184 11.29 -6.54 7.63
C VAL A 184 12.46 -5.92 6.85
N ARG A 185 13.70 -6.08 7.30
CA ARG A 185 14.89 -5.56 6.58
C ARG A 185 15.00 -6.12 5.17
N ASN A 186 14.78 -7.43 5.00
CA ASN A 186 14.79 -8.06 3.67
C ASN A 186 13.70 -7.50 2.77
N LEU A 187 12.50 -7.23 3.30
CA LEU A 187 11.40 -6.66 2.55
C LEU A 187 11.68 -5.21 2.13
N VAL A 188 12.28 -4.42 3.02
CA VAL A 188 12.71 -3.05 2.70
C VAL A 188 13.83 -3.06 1.65
N ARG A 189 14.80 -3.98 1.75
CA ARG A 189 15.85 -4.12 0.72
C ARG A 189 15.27 -4.44 -0.65
N GLN A 190 14.27 -5.33 -0.71
CA GLN A 190 13.54 -5.60 -1.96
C GLN A 190 12.82 -4.36 -2.48
N ALA A 191 12.20 -3.57 -1.61
CA ALA A 191 11.55 -2.32 -1.99
C ALA A 191 12.56 -1.32 -2.61
N VAL A 192 13.71 -1.12 -1.96
CA VAL A 192 14.78 -0.24 -2.47
C VAL A 192 15.31 -0.73 -3.82
N GLN A 193 15.55 -2.04 -3.95
CA GLN A 193 15.99 -2.61 -5.23
C GLN A 193 14.95 -2.42 -6.34
N LEU A 194 13.66 -2.54 -6.01
CA LEU A 194 12.56 -2.39 -6.96
C LEU A 194 12.37 -0.93 -7.39
N VAL A 195 12.56 0.04 -6.48
CA VAL A 195 12.62 1.48 -6.82
C VAL A 195 13.72 1.73 -7.85
N ARG A 196 14.94 1.24 -7.57
CA ARG A 196 16.13 1.46 -8.41
C ARG A 196 16.04 0.80 -9.77
N ARG A 197 15.57 -0.45 -9.80
CA ARG A 197 15.38 -1.20 -11.04
C ARG A 197 14.22 -0.65 -11.86
N GLY A 198 13.22 -0.07 -11.19
CA GLY A 198 11.94 0.27 -11.78
C GLY A 198 11.08 -0.96 -12.08
N PHE A 199 9.84 -0.67 -12.47
CA PHE A 199 8.84 -1.64 -12.91
C PHE A 199 7.95 -0.98 -13.97
N PRO A 200 7.23 -1.75 -14.81
CA PRO A 200 6.32 -1.18 -15.78
C PRO A 200 5.28 -0.27 -15.12
N ILE A 201 5.08 0.93 -15.68
CA ILE A 201 4.02 1.85 -15.30
C ILE A 201 3.19 2.14 -16.55
N PRO A 202 1.88 1.86 -16.55
CA PRO A 202 1.08 1.35 -15.42
C PRO A 202 1.47 -0.08 -15.01
N ARG A 203 1.59 -0.30 -13.69
CA ARG A 203 1.82 -1.62 -13.12
C ARG A 203 0.62 -2.53 -13.41
N PRO A 204 0.83 -3.78 -13.87
CA PRO A 204 -0.22 -4.78 -13.95
C PRO A 204 -0.96 -4.93 -12.61
N LEU A 205 -2.26 -5.24 -12.68
CA LEU A 205 -3.08 -5.36 -11.48
C LEU A 205 -2.53 -6.43 -10.53
N LYS A 206 -2.25 -7.63 -11.06
CA LYS A 206 -1.76 -8.79 -10.31
C LYS A 206 -0.49 -8.50 -9.52
N ASP A 207 0.44 -7.75 -10.10
CA ASP A 207 1.73 -7.40 -9.49
C ASP A 207 1.59 -6.51 -8.25
N GLY A 208 0.43 -5.88 -8.05
CA GLY A 208 0.15 -5.08 -6.87
C GLY A 208 -0.77 -5.75 -5.85
N LEU A 209 -1.24 -6.98 -6.09
CA LEU A 209 -2.17 -7.66 -5.19
C LEU A 209 -1.42 -8.29 -4.02
N ALA A 210 -2.06 -8.29 -2.85
CA ALA A 210 -1.61 -9.09 -1.73
C ALA A 210 -1.77 -10.58 -2.06
N PRO A 211 -1.04 -11.48 -1.37
CA PRO A 211 -1.20 -12.92 -1.53
C PRO A 211 -2.66 -13.41 -1.47
N THR A 212 -3.49 -12.81 -0.61
CA THR A 212 -4.93 -13.14 -0.51
C THR A 212 -5.72 -12.67 -1.72
N GLY A 213 -5.45 -11.47 -2.24
CA GLY A 213 -6.10 -10.95 -3.43
C GLY A 213 -5.68 -11.70 -4.69
N LEU A 214 -4.41 -12.12 -4.78
CA LEU A 214 -3.90 -12.92 -5.89
C LEU A 214 -4.60 -14.28 -5.94
N ALA A 215 -4.74 -14.96 -4.80
CA ALA A 215 -5.45 -16.24 -4.73
C ALA A 215 -6.92 -16.13 -5.19
N MET A 216 -7.59 -15.02 -4.87
CA MET A 216 -8.95 -14.76 -5.35
C MET A 216 -9.00 -14.57 -6.87
N VAL A 217 -8.06 -13.80 -7.43
CA VAL A 217 -7.96 -13.62 -8.89
C VAL A 217 -7.68 -14.94 -9.60
N GLU A 218 -6.72 -15.72 -9.10
CA GLU A 218 -6.38 -17.03 -9.66
C GLU A 218 -7.57 -17.99 -9.61
N TYR A 219 -8.33 -17.99 -8.51
CA TYR A 219 -9.56 -18.77 -8.39
C TYR A 219 -10.60 -18.37 -9.45
N CYS A 220 -10.85 -17.06 -9.61
CA CYS A 220 -11.83 -16.56 -10.56
C CYS A 220 -11.42 -16.79 -12.02
N GLU A 221 -10.13 -16.78 -12.33
CA GLU A 221 -9.62 -17.13 -13.66
C GLU A 221 -9.74 -18.63 -13.95
N ALA A 222 -9.52 -19.48 -12.95
CA ALA A 222 -9.62 -20.93 -13.09
C ALA A 222 -11.08 -21.41 -13.21
N SER A 223 -12.00 -20.76 -12.49
CA SER A 223 -13.41 -21.14 -12.42
C SER A 223 -14.35 -19.92 -12.44
N PRO A 224 -14.59 -19.32 -13.62
CA PRO A 224 -15.42 -18.11 -13.73
C PRO A 224 -16.83 -18.26 -13.17
N GLU A 225 -17.54 -19.34 -13.51
CA GLU A 225 -18.90 -19.62 -13.03
C GLU A 225 -18.96 -19.71 -11.50
N ALA A 226 -18.03 -20.46 -10.89
CA ALA A 226 -17.97 -20.61 -9.44
C ALA A 226 -17.55 -19.32 -8.71
N CYS A 227 -16.85 -18.41 -9.39
CA CYS A 227 -16.54 -17.08 -8.86
C CYS A 227 -17.76 -16.15 -8.94
N GLU A 228 -18.56 -16.23 -10.00
CA GLU A 228 -19.83 -15.50 -10.10
C GLU A 228 -20.82 -15.94 -9.01
N ASP A 229 -20.97 -17.25 -8.79
CA ASP A 229 -21.79 -17.82 -7.72
C ASP A 229 -21.33 -17.34 -6.34
N LEU A 230 -20.02 -17.32 -6.10
CA LEU A 230 -19.44 -16.78 -4.86
C LEU A 230 -19.76 -15.28 -4.71
N GLY A 231 -19.70 -14.52 -5.80
CA GLY A 231 -20.12 -13.11 -5.82
C GLY A 231 -21.58 -12.93 -5.38
N GLY A 232 -22.48 -13.78 -5.86
CA GLY A 232 -23.88 -13.82 -5.42
C GLY A 232 -24.03 -14.10 -3.92
N GLN A 233 -23.29 -15.09 -3.39
CA GLN A 233 -23.32 -15.44 -1.97
C GLN A 233 -22.71 -14.37 -1.05
N LEU A 234 -21.75 -13.59 -1.55
CA LEU A 234 -21.11 -12.50 -0.81
C LEU A 234 -21.89 -11.17 -0.93
N SER A 235 -22.82 -11.06 -1.87
CA SER A 235 -23.69 -9.90 -1.99
C SER A 235 -24.71 -9.89 -0.84
N VAL A 236 -24.75 -8.78 -0.10
CA VAL A 236 -25.62 -8.63 1.09
C VAL A 236 -27.06 -8.31 0.69
N GLU A 237 -27.53 -8.75 -0.48
CA GLU A 237 -28.88 -8.42 -0.96
C GLU A 237 -29.99 -9.31 -0.37
N GLU A 238 -29.70 -10.19 0.60
CA GLU A 238 -30.72 -11.08 1.20
C GLU A 238 -30.92 -10.93 2.72
N VAL A 239 -30.95 -9.70 3.28
CA VAL A 239 -31.60 -9.46 4.59
C VAL A 239 -32.41 -8.16 4.65
N ALA A 240 -33.13 -7.83 3.57
CA ALA A 240 -34.15 -6.78 3.58
C ALA A 240 -35.46 -7.31 2.98
N GLY A 241 -36.09 -8.26 3.67
CA GLY A 241 -37.39 -8.78 3.23
C GLY A 241 -37.84 -10.02 3.97
N ASN A 242 -38.23 -9.86 5.24
CA ASN A 242 -39.36 -10.54 5.91
C ASN A 242 -39.20 -10.46 7.44
N SER A 243 -39.60 -9.32 8.01
CA SER A 243 -40.14 -9.22 9.37
C SER A 243 -41.21 -8.14 9.43
#